data_AF-A0AAU6ADX7-F1
#
_entry.id   AF-A0AAU6ADX7-F1
#
_cell.length_a   1.000
_cell.length_b   1.000
_cell.length_c   1.000
_cell.angle_alpha   90.00
_cell.angle_beta   90.00
_cell.angle_gamma   90.00
#
_symmetry.space_group_name_H-M   'P 1'
#
loop_
_entity.id
_entity.type
_entity.pdbx_description
1 polymer ?
#
loop_
_entity_poly.entity_id
_entity_poly.type
_entity_poly.pdbx_seq_one_letter_code
_entity_poly.pdbx_strand_id
1 'polypeptide(L)'
;MPTSAELSRMRRIHRWMEIIMPGVIRRMVNGRTPQPGWLPRRLLTVVSGDVDLDAGIGAVWLVWRPRAAKAETHTALMELCGEEWQYTGGGSRSDGDLPMGRLAAGQLGQVGMVELGGGAGVLSRADRLRHPHPHSIGTAPWIGSNELQVAAEVDHLLLGERRIEVPGNSSLIVVWKSPSTGRGGIRPLIVAVGRDGSELSRIGPHDSMDSYTWAKLSGQ
;
A
#
# COMPACT_ATOMS: atom_id res chain seq x y z
N MET A 1 -19.03 1.39 18.71
CA MET A 1 -18.73 -0.04 18.55
C MET A 1 -19.40 -0.54 17.28
N PRO A 2 -18.75 -1.41 16.49
CA PRO A 2 -19.33 -1.94 15.26
C PRO A 2 -20.55 -2.82 15.57
N THR A 3 -21.58 -2.69 14.74
CA THR A 3 -22.81 -3.49 14.78
C THR A 3 -22.55 -4.94 14.36
N SER A 4 -23.47 -5.84 14.71
CA SER A 4 -23.43 -7.25 14.28
C SER A 4 -23.38 -7.41 12.75
N ALA A 5 -24.07 -6.51 12.03
CA ALA A 5 -24.06 -6.46 10.57
C ALA A 5 -22.68 -6.05 10.02
N GLU A 6 -22.03 -5.05 10.62
CA GLU A 6 -20.68 -4.61 10.25
C GLU A 6 -19.64 -5.71 10.54
N LEU A 7 -19.73 -6.38 11.69
CA LEU A 7 -18.85 -7.50 12.03
C LEU A 7 -19.01 -8.68 11.05
N SER A 8 -20.24 -9.01 10.67
CA SER A 8 -20.52 -10.07 9.70
C SER A 8 -19.98 -9.73 8.31
N ARG A 9 -20.10 -8.45 7.92
CA ARG A 9 -19.53 -7.92 6.68
C ARG A 9 -18.02 -7.99 6.68
N MET A 10 -17.35 -7.51 7.74
CA MET A 10 -15.89 -7.55 7.87
C MET A 10 -15.33 -8.97 7.77
N ARG A 11 -15.98 -9.96 8.43
CA ARG A 11 -15.56 -11.37 8.31
C ARG A 11 -15.70 -11.92 6.90
N ARG A 12 -16.78 -11.56 6.19
CA ARG A 12 -16.98 -11.98 4.80
C ARG A 12 -15.91 -11.40 3.88
N ILE A 13 -15.56 -10.13 4.07
CA ILE A 13 -14.50 -9.43 3.32
C ILE A 13 -13.15 -10.11 3.57
N HIS A 14 -12.78 -10.31 4.83
CA HIS A 14 -11.53 -10.96 5.23
C HIS A 14 -11.36 -12.34 4.57
N ARG A 15 -12.39 -13.18 4.65
CA ARG A 15 -12.38 -14.52 4.05
C ARG A 15 -12.28 -14.46 2.52
N TRP A 16 -12.87 -13.45 1.90
CA TRP A 16 -12.72 -13.22 0.46
C TRP A 16 -11.28 -12.83 0.10
N MET A 17 -10.65 -11.95 0.89
CA MET A 17 -9.25 -11.54 0.67
C MET A 17 -8.29 -12.72 0.77
N GLU A 18 -8.48 -13.60 1.75
CA GLU A 18 -7.68 -14.83 1.90
C GLU A 18 -7.72 -15.73 0.66
N ILE A 19 -8.84 -15.75 -0.07
CA ILE A 19 -9.01 -16.60 -1.27
C ILE A 19 -8.39 -15.93 -2.51
N ILE A 20 -8.59 -14.63 -2.69
CA ILE A 20 -8.20 -13.95 -3.94
C ILE A 20 -6.74 -13.50 -3.91
N MET A 21 -6.29 -12.93 -2.79
CA MET A 21 -5.02 -12.22 -2.73
C MET A 21 -3.80 -13.10 -3.03
N PRO A 22 -3.74 -14.39 -2.61
CA PRO A 22 -2.66 -15.29 -3.03
C PRO A 22 -2.56 -15.43 -4.56
N GLY A 23 -3.69 -15.39 -5.27
CA GLY A 23 -3.71 -15.39 -6.73
C GLY A 23 -3.22 -14.09 -7.33
N VAL A 24 -3.61 -12.94 -6.77
CA VAL A 24 -3.18 -11.61 -7.23
C VAL A 24 -1.68 -11.42 -7.03
N ILE A 25 -1.16 -11.73 -5.84
CA ILE A 25 0.26 -11.55 -5.53
C ILE A 25 1.13 -12.47 -6.40
N ARG A 26 0.71 -13.73 -6.61
CA ARG A 26 1.42 -14.64 -7.51
C ARG A 26 1.50 -14.09 -8.93
N ARG A 27 0.47 -13.39 -9.42
CA ARG A 27 0.52 -12.74 -10.74
C ARG A 27 1.55 -11.61 -10.75
N MET A 28 1.56 -10.77 -9.72
CA MET A 28 2.52 -9.67 -9.57
C MET A 28 3.97 -10.17 -9.53
N VAL A 29 4.25 -11.20 -8.70
CA VAL A 29 5.56 -11.85 -8.61
C VAL A 29 6.04 -12.39 -9.97
N ASN A 30 5.10 -12.86 -10.80
CA ASN A 30 5.40 -13.38 -12.13
C ASN A 30 5.33 -12.32 -13.25
N GLY A 31 5.33 -11.02 -12.92
CA GLY A 31 5.27 -9.92 -13.89
C GLY A 31 3.97 -9.86 -14.70
N ARG A 32 2.89 -10.52 -14.24
CA ARG A 32 1.58 -10.53 -14.91
C ARG A 32 0.70 -9.42 -14.36
N THR A 33 -0.26 -8.97 -15.17
CA THR A 33 -1.25 -7.98 -14.74
C THR A 33 -1.95 -8.42 -13.43
N PRO A 34 -1.94 -7.59 -12.38
CA PRO A 34 -2.46 -7.96 -11.06
C PRO A 34 -3.96 -8.31 -11.08
N GLN A 35 -4.74 -7.61 -11.90
CA GLN A 35 -6.17 -7.87 -12.06
C GLN A 35 -6.41 -9.31 -12.55
N PRO A 36 -7.15 -10.14 -11.80
CA PRO A 36 -7.54 -11.46 -12.26
C PRO A 36 -8.55 -11.36 -13.43
N GLY A 37 -8.31 -12.07 -14.53
CA GLY A 37 -9.16 -12.00 -15.72
C GLY A 37 -10.57 -12.56 -15.52
N TRP A 38 -10.77 -13.45 -14.54
CA TRP A 38 -12.07 -14.02 -14.19
C TRP A 38 -12.90 -13.10 -13.28
N LEU A 39 -12.30 -12.04 -12.70
CA LEU A 39 -12.96 -11.15 -11.76
C LEU A 39 -13.33 -9.83 -12.43
N PRO A 40 -14.64 -9.54 -12.63
CA PRO A 40 -15.07 -8.31 -13.29
C PRO A 40 -14.59 -7.05 -12.56
N ARG A 41 -13.98 -6.11 -13.28
CA ARG A 41 -13.52 -4.81 -12.75
C ARG A 41 -14.63 -3.99 -12.07
N ARG A 42 -15.88 -4.16 -12.54
CA ARG A 42 -17.06 -3.54 -11.92
C ARG A 42 -17.38 -4.05 -10.51
N LEU A 43 -16.82 -5.21 -10.11
CA LEU A 43 -16.96 -5.76 -8.77
C LEU A 43 -15.70 -5.49 -7.93
N LEU A 44 -14.52 -5.70 -8.52
CA LEU A 44 -13.24 -5.46 -7.87
C LEU A 44 -12.21 -4.97 -8.89
N THR A 45 -11.58 -3.83 -8.58
CA THR A 45 -10.46 -3.28 -9.33
C THR A 45 -9.21 -3.35 -8.47
N VAL A 46 -8.15 -4.00 -8.93
CA VAL A 46 -6.80 -3.79 -8.37
C VAL A 46 -6.30 -2.44 -8.87
N VAL A 47 -6.05 -1.52 -7.94
CA VAL A 47 -5.59 -0.15 -8.22
C VAL A 47 -4.10 -0.13 -8.45
N SER A 48 -3.38 -0.71 -7.49
CA SER A 48 -1.92 -0.81 -7.49
C SER A 48 -1.52 -2.00 -6.62
N GLY A 49 -0.30 -2.48 -6.82
CA GLY A 49 0.32 -3.41 -5.91
C GLY A 49 1.84 -3.24 -5.93
N ASP A 50 2.46 -3.58 -4.81
CA ASP A 50 3.91 -3.54 -4.63
C ASP A 50 4.38 -4.82 -3.94
N VAL A 51 5.57 -5.30 -4.32
CA VAL A 51 6.18 -6.53 -3.80
C VAL A 51 7.64 -6.28 -3.49
N ASP A 52 8.04 -6.65 -2.28
CA ASP A 52 9.43 -6.76 -1.88
C ASP A 52 9.77 -8.25 -1.84
N LEU A 53 10.40 -8.75 -2.90
CA LEU A 53 10.75 -10.17 -2.99
C LEU A 53 11.81 -10.56 -1.96
N ASP A 54 12.75 -9.66 -1.69
CA ASP A 54 13.85 -9.89 -0.75
C ASP A 54 13.33 -9.97 0.69
N ALA A 55 12.40 -9.08 1.05
CA ALA A 55 11.74 -9.13 2.36
C ALA A 55 10.58 -10.13 2.45
N GLY A 56 10.16 -10.72 1.32
CA GLY A 56 9.07 -11.68 1.24
C GLY A 56 7.72 -11.08 1.61
N ILE A 57 7.43 -9.84 1.19
CA ILE A 57 6.20 -9.10 1.54
C ILE A 57 5.57 -8.46 0.31
N GLY A 58 4.27 -8.17 0.41
CA GLY A 58 3.52 -7.50 -0.64
C GLY A 58 2.36 -6.67 -0.08
N ALA A 59 1.95 -5.66 -0.83
CA ALA A 59 0.73 -4.91 -0.59
C ALA A 59 -0.09 -4.78 -1.87
N VAL A 60 -1.41 -4.86 -1.74
CA VAL A 60 -2.35 -4.70 -2.85
C VAL A 60 -3.41 -3.70 -2.42
N TRP A 61 -3.56 -2.63 -3.22
CA TRP A 61 -4.66 -1.68 -3.07
C TRP A 61 -5.74 -2.00 -4.08
N LEU A 62 -6.98 -2.13 -3.61
CA LEU A 62 -8.12 -2.49 -4.45
C LEU A 62 -9.36 -1.66 -4.10
N VAL A 63 -10.25 -1.52 -5.09
CA VAL A 63 -11.59 -0.97 -4.91
C VAL A 63 -12.62 -2.08 -5.10
N TRP A 64 -13.39 -2.34 -4.05
CA TRP A 64 -14.55 -3.23 -4.07
C TRP A 64 -15.82 -2.41 -4.27
N ARG A 65 -16.61 -2.77 -5.30
CA ARG A 65 -17.97 -2.25 -5.55
C ARG A 65 -19.02 -3.36 -5.41
N PRO A 66 -19.59 -3.60 -4.21
CA PRO A 66 -20.71 -4.51 -4.08
C PRO A 66 -21.95 -3.88 -4.71
N ARG A 67 -22.78 -4.68 -5.40
CA ARG A 67 -23.87 -4.31 -6.32
C ARG A 67 -24.97 -3.30 -5.86
N ALA A 68 -24.83 -2.62 -4.73
CA ALA A 68 -25.72 -1.52 -4.31
C ALA A 68 -25.10 -0.54 -3.27
N ALA A 69 -23.83 -0.74 -2.87
CA ALA A 69 -23.19 0.07 -1.83
C ALA A 69 -22.11 0.98 -2.43
N LYS A 70 -21.76 2.06 -1.71
CA LYS A 70 -20.57 2.87 -2.00
C LYS A 70 -19.36 1.96 -2.23
N ALA A 71 -18.50 2.37 -3.16
CA ALA A 71 -17.22 1.73 -3.38
C ALA A 71 -16.37 1.80 -2.11
N GLU A 72 -15.64 0.73 -1.82
CA GLU A 72 -14.74 0.63 -0.67
C GLU A 72 -13.33 0.39 -1.15
N THR A 73 -12.39 1.18 -0.66
CA THR A 73 -10.96 0.94 -0.84
C THR A 73 -10.49 -0.04 0.23
N HIS A 74 -9.69 -1.02 -0.17
CA HIS A 74 -9.07 -1.99 0.72
C HIS A 74 -7.58 -2.07 0.40
N THR A 75 -6.77 -2.09 1.45
CA THR A 75 -5.37 -2.45 1.37
C THR A 75 -5.20 -3.84 1.97
N ALA A 76 -4.61 -4.76 1.21
CA ALA A 76 -4.28 -6.10 1.65
C ALA A 76 -2.76 -6.26 1.76
N LEU A 77 -2.30 -6.67 2.93
CA LEU A 77 -0.90 -7.03 3.21
C LEU A 77 -0.73 -8.54 3.07
N MET A 78 0.37 -8.90 2.40
CA MET A 78 0.75 -10.26 2.07
C MET A 78 2.16 -10.53 2.59
N GLU A 79 2.39 -11.75 3.06
CA GLU A 79 3.73 -12.21 3.46
C GLU A 79 3.98 -13.63 2.98
N LEU A 80 5.19 -13.91 2.51
CA LEU A 80 5.69 -15.23 2.18
C LEU A 80 5.98 -16.00 3.48
N CYS A 81 5.10 -16.93 3.82
CA CYS A 81 5.20 -17.79 5.00
C CYS A 81 5.62 -19.19 4.56
N GLY A 82 6.91 -19.51 4.71
CA GLY A 82 7.47 -20.73 4.12
C GLY A 82 7.55 -20.55 2.60
N GLU A 83 6.81 -21.38 1.85
CA GLU A 83 6.75 -21.33 0.38
C GLU A 83 5.48 -20.67 -0.14
N GLU A 84 4.55 -20.31 0.76
CA GLU A 84 3.23 -19.80 0.38
C GLU A 84 3.05 -18.33 0.73
N TRP A 85 2.55 -17.56 -0.24
CA TRP A 85 2.07 -16.20 0.01
C TRP A 85 0.74 -16.23 0.76
N GLN A 86 0.70 -15.62 1.94
CA GLN A 86 -0.46 -15.59 2.80
C GLN A 86 -0.92 -14.15 3.06
N TYR A 87 -2.23 -13.97 3.15
CA TYR A 87 -2.83 -12.72 3.61
C TYR A 87 -2.59 -12.56 5.12
N THR A 88 -2.03 -11.43 5.54
CA THR A 88 -1.66 -11.15 6.94
C THR A 88 -2.48 -10.06 7.60
N GLY A 89 -3.29 -9.33 6.83
CA GLY A 89 -4.18 -8.28 7.32
C GLY A 89 -4.25 -7.11 6.36
N GLY A 90 -4.80 -5.99 6.81
CA GLY A 90 -5.08 -4.88 5.92
C GLY A 90 -5.88 -3.76 6.56
N GLY A 91 -6.27 -2.80 5.72
CA GLY A 91 -7.13 -1.67 6.08
C GLY A 91 -8.25 -1.50 5.06
N SER A 92 -9.32 -0.81 5.46
CA SER A 92 -10.42 -0.47 4.56
C SER A 92 -10.89 0.96 4.81
N ARG A 93 -11.23 1.69 3.75
CA ARG A 93 -11.80 3.04 3.84
C ARG A 93 -13.04 3.16 2.96
N SER A 94 -14.01 3.92 3.47
CA SER A 94 -15.25 4.25 2.78
C SER A 94 -15.09 5.55 1.97
N ASP A 95 -14.17 5.52 1.01
CA ASP A 95 -14.05 6.53 -0.05
C ASP A 95 -13.41 5.83 -1.25
N GLY A 96 -14.13 5.78 -2.37
CA GLY A 96 -13.80 4.93 -3.51
C GLY A 96 -13.59 5.66 -4.82
N ASP A 97 -13.57 7.00 -4.78
CA ASP A 97 -13.22 7.80 -5.94
C ASP A 97 -11.70 7.87 -6.02
N LEU A 98 -11.16 7.15 -7.01
CA LEU A 98 -9.76 7.24 -7.38
C LEU A 98 -9.60 8.36 -8.40
N PRO A 99 -8.53 9.16 -8.33
CA PRO A 99 -8.21 10.11 -9.37
C PRO A 99 -8.12 9.41 -10.73
N MET A 100 -8.68 10.04 -11.78
CA MET A 100 -8.70 9.49 -13.14
C MET A 100 -7.37 9.69 -13.90
N GLY A 101 -6.35 10.25 -13.26
CA GLY A 101 -5.05 10.50 -13.90
C GLY A 101 -4.09 11.24 -12.98
N ARG A 102 -2.91 11.53 -13.52
CA ARG A 102 -1.86 12.30 -12.84
C ARG A 102 -2.08 13.79 -13.06
N LEU A 103 -2.32 14.50 -11.98
CA LEU A 103 -2.39 15.96 -11.94
C LEU A 103 -0.99 16.51 -11.63
N ALA A 104 -0.73 17.73 -12.07
CA ALA A 104 0.52 18.42 -11.74
C ALA A 104 0.52 18.87 -10.28
N ALA A 105 1.70 18.95 -9.66
CA ALA A 105 1.82 19.40 -8.28
C ALA A 105 1.34 20.87 -8.13
N GLY A 106 0.52 21.13 -7.11
CA GLY A 106 -0.13 22.41 -6.86
C GLY A 106 -1.48 22.61 -7.58
N GLN A 107 -1.98 21.63 -8.32
CA GLN A 107 -3.33 21.67 -8.89
C GLN A 107 -4.39 21.23 -7.87
N LEU A 108 -5.65 21.63 -8.09
CA LEU A 108 -6.76 21.17 -7.26
C LEU A 108 -6.88 19.64 -7.37
N GLY A 109 -6.69 18.94 -6.24
CA GLY A 109 -6.65 17.48 -6.19
C GLY A 109 -5.24 16.87 -6.27
N GLN A 110 -4.19 17.68 -6.33
CA GLN A 110 -2.79 17.29 -6.16
C GLN A 110 -1.97 18.50 -5.68
N VAL A 111 -1.90 18.69 -4.38
CA VAL A 111 -1.12 19.73 -3.68
C VAL A 111 0.38 19.42 -3.74
N GLY A 112 0.77 18.19 -3.41
CA GLY A 112 2.17 17.78 -3.26
C GLY A 112 2.73 17.00 -4.47
N MET A 113 4.02 16.68 -4.44
CA MET A 113 4.58 15.70 -5.38
C MET A 113 4.15 14.28 -4.99
N VAL A 114 4.07 14.02 -3.68
CA VAL A 114 3.58 12.76 -3.10
C VAL A 114 2.63 13.07 -1.94
N GLU A 115 1.45 12.47 -1.95
CA GLU A 115 0.43 12.61 -0.91
C GLU A 115 0.07 11.26 -0.28
N LEU A 116 -0.06 11.23 1.04
CA LEU A 116 -0.47 10.04 1.78
C LEU A 116 -2.00 9.94 1.83
N GLY A 117 -2.58 8.94 1.17
CA GLY A 117 -4.03 8.68 1.17
C GLY A 117 -4.51 7.74 2.28
N GLY A 118 -3.62 6.84 2.73
CA GLY A 118 -3.90 5.81 3.71
C GLY A 118 -2.70 4.91 3.98
N GLY A 119 -2.90 3.90 4.80
CA GLY A 119 -1.88 2.91 5.10
C GLY A 119 -2.39 1.81 6.03
N ALA A 120 -1.64 0.72 6.07
CA ALA A 120 -1.90 -0.40 6.97
C ALA A 120 -0.57 -0.93 7.52
N GLY A 121 -0.61 -1.50 8.72
CA GLY A 121 0.53 -2.10 9.37
C GLY A 121 0.15 -3.37 10.12
N VAL A 122 0.94 -4.42 9.97
CA VAL A 122 0.78 -5.68 10.72
C VAL A 122 2.12 -6.22 11.19
N LEU A 123 2.12 -7.00 12.26
CA LEU A 123 3.31 -7.76 12.67
C LEU A 123 3.55 -8.91 11.69
N SER A 124 4.82 -9.12 11.34
CA SER A 124 5.26 -10.24 10.51
C SER A 124 4.77 -11.57 11.13
N ARG A 125 4.01 -12.31 10.34
CA ARG A 125 3.56 -13.67 10.68
C ARG A 125 4.69 -14.65 10.49
N ALA A 126 5.45 -14.54 9.39
CA ALA A 126 6.56 -15.44 9.09
C ALA A 126 7.64 -15.40 10.18
N ASP A 127 7.96 -14.21 10.69
CA ASP A 127 8.93 -14.05 11.78
C ASP A 127 8.42 -14.66 13.09
N ARG A 128 7.17 -14.36 13.47
CA ARG A 128 6.55 -14.92 14.69
C ARG A 128 6.47 -16.44 14.67
N LEU A 129 6.21 -17.06 13.51
CA LEU A 129 6.18 -18.52 13.38
C LEU A 129 7.56 -19.17 13.57
N ARG A 130 8.64 -18.45 13.29
CA ARG A 130 10.02 -18.91 13.51
C ARG A 130 10.53 -18.60 14.91
N HIS A 131 9.89 -17.65 15.61
CA HIS A 131 10.34 -17.20 16.92
C HIS A 131 9.94 -18.20 18.03
N PRO A 132 10.84 -18.52 18.98
CA PRO A 132 10.53 -19.43 20.09
C PRO A 132 9.35 -18.99 20.96
N HIS A 133 9.08 -17.68 20.95
CA HIS A 133 7.95 -17.04 21.62
C HIS A 133 7.05 -16.37 20.58
N PRO A 134 6.14 -17.12 19.93
CA PRO A 134 5.32 -16.63 18.81
C PRO A 134 4.31 -15.53 19.20
N HIS A 135 4.12 -15.32 20.52
CA HIS A 135 3.30 -14.27 21.09
C HIS A 135 4.09 -13.01 21.48
N SER A 136 5.42 -13.02 21.35
CA SER A 136 6.24 -11.82 21.59
C SER A 136 6.01 -10.80 20.48
N ILE A 137 5.38 -9.68 20.83
CA ILE A 137 5.09 -8.57 19.91
C ILE A 137 6.20 -7.52 19.87
N GLY A 138 7.10 -7.51 20.87
CA GLY A 138 8.06 -6.43 21.07
C GLY A 138 9.24 -6.43 20.09
N THR A 139 9.54 -7.58 19.47
CA THR A 139 10.72 -7.76 18.60
C THR A 139 10.38 -8.11 17.16
N ALA A 140 9.12 -8.44 16.88
CA ALA A 140 8.71 -8.86 15.55
C ALA A 140 8.73 -7.67 14.56
N PRO A 141 9.30 -7.84 13.36
CA PRO A 141 9.20 -6.87 12.27
C PRO A 141 7.76 -6.46 11.98
N TRP A 142 7.57 -5.19 11.67
CA TRP A 142 6.33 -4.67 11.12
C TRP A 142 6.37 -4.72 9.59
N ILE A 143 5.27 -5.11 8.98
CA ILE A 143 5.01 -4.94 7.56
C ILE A 143 4.10 -3.72 7.46
N GLY A 144 4.59 -2.67 6.83
CA GLY A 144 3.86 -1.43 6.62
C GLY A 144 3.53 -1.21 5.16
N SER A 145 2.49 -0.44 4.91
CA SER A 145 2.13 0.05 3.58
C SER A 145 1.58 1.47 3.62
N ASN A 146 1.75 2.19 2.51
CA ASN A 146 1.08 3.46 2.27
C ASN A 146 0.43 3.49 0.91
N GLU A 147 -0.81 3.96 0.88
CA GLU A 147 -1.52 4.38 -0.33
C GLU A 147 -1.08 5.81 -0.65
N LEU A 148 -0.58 6.02 -1.86
CA LEU A 148 0.04 7.25 -2.31
C LEU A 148 -0.69 7.81 -3.53
N GLN A 149 -0.85 9.13 -3.58
CA GLN A 149 -1.14 9.86 -4.81
C GLN A 149 0.12 10.61 -5.25
N VAL A 150 0.44 10.53 -6.53
CA VAL A 150 1.71 11.00 -7.08
C VAL A 150 1.49 11.90 -8.28
N ALA A 151 2.09 13.09 -8.22
CA ALA A 151 1.96 14.14 -9.21
C ALA A 151 2.57 13.74 -10.57
N ALA A 152 2.15 14.39 -11.66
CA ALA A 152 2.55 14.12 -13.05
C ALA A 152 4.06 14.27 -13.33
N GLU A 153 4.77 15.01 -12.51
CA GLU A 153 6.20 15.31 -12.62
C GLU A 153 7.08 14.12 -12.19
N VAL A 154 6.57 13.27 -11.30
CA VAL A 154 7.34 12.18 -10.65
C VAL A 154 7.44 10.95 -11.55
N ASP A 155 8.61 10.64 -12.08
CA ASP A 155 8.82 9.46 -12.92
C ASP A 155 8.68 8.17 -12.11
N HIS A 156 9.36 8.11 -10.97
CA HIS A 156 9.41 6.96 -10.07
C HIS A 156 9.61 7.41 -8.62
N LEU A 157 9.39 6.49 -7.69
CA LEU A 157 9.72 6.67 -6.29
C LEU A 157 10.94 5.82 -5.92
N LEU A 158 11.72 6.32 -4.95
CA LEU A 158 12.66 5.50 -4.19
C LEU A 158 12.09 5.29 -2.79
N LEU A 159 11.95 4.02 -2.40
CA LEU A 159 11.57 3.60 -1.05
C LEU A 159 12.79 2.92 -0.41
N GLY A 160 13.56 3.68 0.36
CA GLY A 160 14.94 3.26 0.67
C GLY A 160 15.71 3.00 -0.63
N GLU A 161 16.24 1.79 -0.79
CA GLU A 161 16.99 1.38 -1.99
C GLU A 161 16.10 0.87 -3.15
N ARG A 162 14.79 0.72 -2.93
CA ARG A 162 13.88 0.14 -3.93
C ARG A 162 13.31 1.20 -4.85
N ARG A 163 13.48 1.01 -6.16
CA ARG A 163 12.81 1.80 -7.21
C ARG A 163 11.40 1.27 -7.45
N ILE A 164 10.42 2.16 -7.45
CA ILE A 164 9.01 1.85 -7.68
C ILE A 164 8.48 2.73 -8.82
N GLU A 165 8.05 2.11 -9.90
CA GLU A 165 7.48 2.81 -11.06
C GLU A 165 6.12 3.43 -10.72
N VAL A 166 5.89 4.67 -11.15
CA VAL A 166 4.61 5.35 -10.93
C VAL A 166 3.64 4.97 -12.05
N PRO A 167 2.49 4.34 -11.75
CA PRO A 167 1.51 3.99 -12.76
C PRO A 167 0.82 5.24 -13.33
N GLY A 168 0.24 5.12 -14.52
CA GLY A 168 -0.42 6.26 -15.19
C GLY A 168 -1.63 6.85 -14.46
N ASN A 169 -2.18 6.16 -13.45
CA ASN A 169 -3.39 6.52 -12.70
C ASN A 169 -3.12 7.25 -11.37
N SER A 170 -1.92 7.83 -11.17
CA SER A 170 -1.42 8.58 -9.97
C SER A 170 -1.44 7.85 -8.63
N SER A 171 -2.24 6.80 -8.53
CA SER A 171 -2.53 6.04 -7.32
C SER A 171 -1.58 4.85 -7.26
N LEU A 172 -0.69 4.83 -6.28
CA LEU A 172 0.12 3.65 -5.98
C LEU A 172 0.01 3.20 -4.53
N ILE A 173 0.45 1.98 -4.28
CA ILE A 173 0.70 1.49 -2.93
C ILE A 173 2.16 1.07 -2.84
N VAL A 174 2.79 1.34 -1.70
CA VAL A 174 4.16 0.89 -1.40
C VAL A 174 4.14 0.01 -0.16
N VAL A 175 5.04 -0.97 -0.08
CA VAL A 175 5.19 -1.88 1.05
C VAL A 175 6.62 -1.90 1.57
N TRP A 176 6.79 -2.01 2.89
CA TRP A 176 8.10 -2.17 3.52
C TRP A 176 8.03 -3.10 4.74
N LYS A 177 9.18 -3.64 5.12
CA LYS A 177 9.37 -4.39 6.36
C LYS A 177 10.32 -3.63 7.28
N SER A 178 9.93 -3.38 8.52
CA SER A 178 10.80 -2.74 9.51
C SER A 178 11.89 -3.71 9.97
N PRO A 179 13.05 -3.21 10.40
CA PRO A 179 14.04 -4.03 11.11
C PRO A 179 13.47 -4.64 12.40
N SER A 180 14.02 -5.78 12.84
CA SER A 180 13.68 -6.46 14.10
C SER A 180 14.28 -5.78 15.35
N THR A 181 14.21 -4.45 15.44
CA THR A 181 14.93 -3.67 16.47
C THR A 181 14.02 -3.07 17.54
N GLY A 182 12.75 -3.47 17.60
CA GLY A 182 11.76 -3.00 18.59
C GLY A 182 11.27 -1.56 18.40
N ARG A 183 11.88 -0.78 17.49
CA ARG A 183 11.34 0.50 17.01
C ARG A 183 10.37 0.22 15.86
N GLY A 184 9.19 -0.26 16.23
CA GLY A 184 8.20 -0.78 15.29
C GLY A 184 7.72 0.25 14.25
N GLY A 185 7.32 -0.26 13.08
CA GLY A 185 6.47 0.45 12.11
C GLY A 185 7.07 1.66 11.38
N ILE A 186 8.34 2.01 11.61
CA ILE A 186 8.96 3.18 10.98
C ILE A 186 9.04 2.97 9.47
N ARG A 187 8.46 3.92 8.72
CA ARG A 187 8.49 3.92 7.25
C ARG A 187 9.88 4.33 6.75
N PRO A 188 10.39 3.73 5.66
CA PRO A 188 11.58 4.23 4.98
C PRO A 188 11.39 5.66 4.46
N LEU A 189 12.50 6.31 4.11
CA LEU A 189 12.44 7.53 3.32
C LEU A 189 11.77 7.21 1.97
N ILE A 190 10.80 8.05 1.59
CA ILE A 190 10.22 8.03 0.24
C ILE A 190 10.76 9.26 -0.49
N VAL A 191 11.36 9.04 -1.65
CA VAL A 191 11.88 10.12 -2.52
C VAL A 191 11.13 10.10 -3.84
N ALA A 192 10.61 11.25 -4.24
CA ALA A 192 9.99 11.48 -5.54
C ALA A 192 11.06 11.94 -6.52
N VAL A 193 11.22 11.21 -7.62
CA VAL A 193 12.30 11.45 -8.59
C VAL A 193 11.71 11.80 -9.95
N GLY A 194 12.23 12.85 -10.58
CA GLY A 194 11.85 13.28 -11.92
C GLY A 194 12.46 12.41 -13.01
N ARG A 195 12.00 12.61 -14.25
CA ARG A 195 12.50 11.85 -15.42
C ARG A 195 14.00 12.10 -15.70
N ASP A 196 14.51 13.26 -15.31
CA ASP A 196 15.92 13.63 -15.41
C ASP A 196 16.78 13.04 -14.27
N GLY A 197 16.18 12.29 -13.34
CA GLY A 197 16.86 11.73 -12.17
C GLY A 197 17.00 12.72 -11.02
N SER A 198 16.50 13.95 -11.14
CA SER A 198 16.51 14.91 -10.04
C SER A 198 15.52 14.53 -8.95
N GLU A 199 15.88 14.82 -7.71
CA GLU A 199 14.93 14.73 -6.61
C GLU A 199 13.95 15.91 -6.66
N LEU A 200 12.66 15.60 -6.72
CA LEU A 200 11.58 16.60 -6.73
C LEU A 200 11.06 16.88 -5.32
N SER A 201 11.01 15.86 -4.47
CA SER A 201 10.48 15.94 -3.11
C SER A 201 10.83 14.69 -2.30
N ARG A 202 10.71 14.75 -0.99
CA ARG A 202 10.87 13.60 -0.09
C ARG A 202 9.85 13.61 1.05
N ILE A 203 9.51 12.42 1.55
CA ILE A 203 8.74 12.22 2.78
C ILE A 203 9.60 11.40 3.73
N GLY A 204 10.00 12.01 4.85
CA GLY A 204 10.75 11.32 5.90
C GLY A 204 9.92 10.26 6.64
N PRO A 205 10.58 9.43 7.47
CA PRO A 205 9.92 8.35 8.22
C PRO A 205 8.75 8.76 9.11
N HIS A 206 8.76 10.01 9.58
CA HIS A 206 7.77 10.56 10.52
C HIS A 206 6.93 11.69 9.90
N ASP A 207 7.20 12.05 8.66
CA ASP A 207 6.54 13.18 8.01
C ASP A 207 5.16 12.76 7.50
N SER A 208 4.18 13.64 7.68
CA SER A 208 2.84 13.50 7.12
C SER A 208 2.69 14.11 5.72
N MET A 209 3.63 14.96 5.32
CA MET A 209 3.63 15.70 4.05
C MET A 209 5.03 15.70 3.46
N ASP A 210 5.11 15.85 2.15
CA ASP A 210 6.38 15.89 1.44
C ASP A 210 7.06 17.27 1.53
N SER A 211 8.36 17.30 1.24
CA SER A 211 9.17 18.51 1.34
C SER A 211 8.70 19.62 0.40
N TYR A 212 8.18 19.27 -0.77
CA TYR A 212 7.57 20.24 -1.70
C TYR A 212 6.35 20.93 -1.08
N THR A 213 5.42 20.18 -0.50
CA THR A 213 4.24 20.74 0.17
C THR A 213 4.64 21.59 1.37
N TRP A 214 5.60 21.14 2.16
CA TRP A 214 6.13 21.91 3.27
C TRP A 214 6.72 23.25 2.83
N ALA A 215 7.53 23.27 1.76
CA ALA A 215 8.09 24.49 1.21
C ALA A 215 6.99 25.49 0.84
N LYS A 216 5.97 25.03 0.11
CA LYS A 216 4.80 25.84 -0.28
C LYS A 216 4.05 26.44 0.90
N LEU A 217 3.84 25.67 1.97
CA LEU A 217 3.17 26.16 3.18
C LEU A 217 4.03 27.15 3.97
N SER A 218 5.35 26.96 3.94
CA SER A 218 6.30 27.84 4.64
C SER A 218 6.63 29.14 3.89
N GLY A 219 6.16 29.29 2.64
CA GLY A 219 6.45 30.46 1.80
C GLY A 219 7.85 30.46 1.20
N GLN A 220 8.49 29.29 1.12
CA GLN A 220 9.76 29.05 0.42
C GLN A 220 9.50 28.64 -1.03
#